data_AF-A0A950ZQ92-F1
#
_entry.id   AF-A0A950ZQ92-F1
#
_cell.length_a   1.000
_cell.length_b   1.000
_cell.length_c   1.000
_cell.angle_alpha   90.00
_cell.angle_beta   90.00
_cell.angle_gamma   90.00
#
_symmetry.space_group_name_H-M   'P 1'
#
loop_
_entity.id
_entity.type
_entity.pdbx_description
1 polymer ?
#
loop_
_entity_poly.entity_id
_entity_poly.type
_entity_poly.pdbx_seq_one_letter_code
_entity_poly.pdbx_strand_id
1 'polypeptide(L)'
;MRIAIVVHGRWDAFDLARELDRRGVEVTLLTNYPAWAVARYGVRPTHVRSFVVHGACARLAARVGAEQRAEALLHKAFGQWAARELAKEDWDVVYAFSGVAEESFRV
;
A
#
# COMPACT_ATOMS: atom_id res chain seq x y z
N MET A 1 -6.48 -12.28 14.36
CA MET A 1 -5.17 -11.80 13.89
C MET A 1 -5.42 -10.82 12.74
N ARG A 2 -4.90 -9.60 12.87
CA ARG A 2 -5.07 -8.48 11.94
C ARG A 2 -3.73 -8.14 11.32
N ILE A 3 -3.65 -8.24 9.99
CA ILE A 3 -2.42 -8.01 9.23
C ILE A 3 -2.58 -6.79 8.34
N ALA A 4 -1.68 -5.83 8.45
CA ALA A 4 -1.53 -4.78 7.46
C ALA A 4 -0.45 -5.17 6.43
N ILE A 5 -0.76 -5.05 5.14
CA ILE A 5 0.19 -5.23 4.05
C ILE A 5 0.42 -3.88 3.38
N VAL A 6 1.66 -3.39 3.39
CA VAL A 6 2.04 -2.08 2.83
C VAL A 6 2.87 -2.28 1.57
N VAL A 7 2.31 -1.90 0.41
CA VAL A 7 2.96 -2.10 -0.89
C VAL A 7 2.79 -0.88 -1.80
N HIS A 8 3.91 -0.39 -2.31
CA HIS A 8 3.91 0.47 -3.49
C HIS A 8 3.76 -0.43 -4.73
N GLY A 9 2.58 -0.44 -5.33
CA GLY A 9 2.27 -1.23 -6.52
C GLY A 9 1.43 -2.48 -6.25
N ARG A 10 1.65 -3.53 -7.06
CA ARG A 10 0.95 -4.83 -6.98
C ARG A 10 1.80 -5.92 -6.35
N TRP A 11 2.96 -6.19 -6.99
CA TRP A 11 3.86 -7.31 -6.69
C TRP A 11 3.10 -8.61 -6.36
N ASP A 12 3.58 -9.39 -5.40
CA ASP A 12 2.92 -10.57 -4.81
C ASP A 12 1.96 -10.19 -3.65
N ALA A 13 2.00 -8.94 -3.19
CA ALA A 13 1.21 -8.47 -2.05
C ALA A 13 -0.30 -8.65 -2.22
N PHE A 14 -0.83 -8.52 -3.44
CA PHE A 14 -2.26 -8.70 -3.69
C PHE A 14 -2.66 -10.17 -3.60
N ASP A 15 -1.82 -11.06 -4.11
CA ASP A 15 -2.01 -12.50 -4.04
C ASP A 15 -1.92 -12.99 -2.59
N LEU A 16 -0.97 -12.45 -1.82
CA LEU A 16 -0.86 -12.68 -0.39
C LEU A 16 -2.11 -12.21 0.38
N ALA A 17 -2.57 -10.98 0.11
CA ALA A 17 -3.77 -10.44 0.74
C ALA A 17 -5.00 -11.31 0.46
N ARG A 18 -5.18 -11.74 -0.79
CA ARG A 18 -6.27 -12.63 -1.22
C ARG A 18 -6.20 -13.98 -0.50
N GLU A 19 -5.03 -14.60 -0.42
CA GLU A 19 -4.88 -15.93 0.15
C GLU A 19 -5.01 -15.94 1.68
N LEU A 20 -4.55 -14.88 2.35
CA LEU A 20 -4.78 -14.68 3.78
C LEU A 20 -6.27 -14.45 4.09
N ASP A 21 -6.93 -13.61 3.29
CA ASP A 21 -8.37 -13.37 3.40
C ASP A 21 -9.17 -14.67 3.23
N ARG A 22 -8.81 -15.50 2.25
CA ARG A 22 -9.43 -16.82 2.01
C ARG A 22 -9.29 -17.78 3.20
N ARG A 23 -8.28 -17.58 4.05
CA ARG A 23 -8.05 -18.36 5.27
C ARG A 23 -8.75 -17.77 6.50
N GLY A 24 -9.53 -16.70 6.33
CA GLY A 24 -10.26 -16.04 7.42
C GLY A 24 -9.38 -15.10 8.25
N VAL A 25 -8.21 -14.71 7.75
CA VAL A 25 -7.36 -13.70 8.39
C VAL A 25 -7.85 -12.31 8.00
N GLU A 26 -8.00 -11.42 8.97
CA GLU A 26 -8.35 -10.03 8.70
C GLU A 26 -7.13 -9.32 8.12
N VAL A 27 -7.23 -8.88 6.87
CA VAL A 27 -6.13 -8.23 6.15
C VAL A 27 -6.57 -6.86 5.67
N THR A 28 -5.69 -5.87 5.85
CA THR A 28 -5.81 -4.57 5.19
C THR A 28 -4.61 -4.34 4.29
N LEU A 29 -4.88 -4.02 3.03
CA LEU A 29 -3.90 -3.75 1.99
C LEU A 29 -3.81 -2.23 1.75
N LEU A 30 -2.64 -1.67 2.04
CA LEU A 30 -2.30 -0.27 1.79
C LEU A 30 -1.53 -0.18 0.48
N THR A 31 -2.12 0.45 -0.54
CA THR A 31 -1.55 0.52 -1.89
C THR A 31 -1.84 1.84 -2.60
N ASN A 32 -1.09 2.16 -3.65
CA ASN A 32 -1.36 3.28 -4.54
C ASN A 32 -2.33 2.91 -5.69
N TYR A 33 -2.82 1.67 -5.73
CA TYR A 33 -3.85 1.22 -6.66
C TYR A 33 -5.24 1.54 -6.11
N PRO A 34 -6.19 1.99 -6.95
CA PRO A 34 -7.57 2.17 -6.51
C PRO A 34 -8.23 0.82 -6.24
N ALA A 35 -9.07 0.74 -5.21
CA ALA A 35 -9.72 -0.51 -4.77
C ALA A 35 -10.44 -1.27 -5.89
N TRP A 36 -11.07 -0.59 -6.85
CA TRP A 36 -11.72 -1.23 -8.01
C TRP A 36 -10.74 -1.97 -8.93
N ALA A 37 -9.49 -1.52 -9.02
CA ALA A 37 -8.45 -2.18 -9.79
C ALA A 37 -7.92 -3.40 -9.03
N VAL A 38 -7.79 -3.26 -7.70
CA VAL A 38 -7.36 -4.34 -6.80
C VAL A 38 -8.40 -5.46 -6.77
N ALA A 39 -9.69 -5.14 -6.84
CA ALA A 39 -10.79 -6.11 -6.89
C ALA A 39 -10.69 -7.11 -8.05
N ARG A 40 -10.08 -6.71 -9.18
CA ARG A 40 -9.86 -7.58 -10.34
C ARG A 40 -8.90 -8.74 -10.04
N TYR A 41 -8.11 -8.62 -8.97
CA TYR A 41 -7.19 -9.64 -8.49
C TYR A 41 -7.77 -10.47 -7.35
N GLY A 42 -9.08 -10.35 -7.07
CA GLY A 42 -9.77 -11.16 -6.06
C GLY A 42 -9.62 -10.68 -4.62
N VAL A 43 -9.06 -9.49 -4.40
CA VAL A 43 -9.02 -8.85 -3.07
C VAL A 43 -10.29 -8.03 -2.85
N ARG A 44 -10.95 -8.21 -1.70
CA ARG A 44 -12.18 -7.47 -1.38
C ARG A 44 -11.91 -5.96 -1.25
N PRO A 45 -12.69 -5.08 -1.89
CA PRO A 45 -12.48 -3.62 -1.80
C PRO A 45 -12.48 -3.06 -0.38
N THR A 46 -13.23 -3.68 0.53
CA THR A 46 -13.32 -3.32 1.95
C THR A 46 -12.00 -3.52 2.69
N HIS A 47 -11.11 -4.36 2.18
CA HIS A 47 -9.77 -4.59 2.73
C HIS A 47 -8.72 -3.64 2.14
N VAL A 48 -9.09 -2.74 1.24
CA VAL A 48 -8.12 -1.91 0.52
C VAL A 48 -8.19 -0.47 0.99
N ARG A 49 -7.03 0.07 1.39
CA ARG A 49 -6.82 1.51 1.55
C ARG A 49 -5.95 2.00 0.42
N SER A 50 -6.48 2.93 -0.36
CA SER A 50 -5.85 3.40 -1.58
C SER A 50 -5.33 4.83 -1.44
N PHE A 51 -4.04 5.04 -1.67
CA PHE A 51 -3.48 6.37 -1.87
C PHE A 51 -3.48 6.76 -3.36
N VAL A 52 -4.68 6.96 -3.92
CA VAL A 52 -4.85 7.18 -5.37
C VAL A 52 -4.16 8.46 -5.87
N VAL A 53 -4.07 9.49 -5.01
CA VAL A 53 -3.40 10.76 -5.33
C VAL A 53 -1.91 10.55 -5.57
N HIS A 54 -1.26 9.70 -4.77
CA HIS A 54 0.14 9.30 -5.00
C HIS A 54 0.33 8.62 -6.35
N GLY A 55 -0.57 7.68 -6.69
CA GLY A 55 -0.54 7.01 -7.98
C GLY A 55 -0.71 7.98 -9.17
N ALA A 56 -1.49 9.05 -9.01
CA ALA A 56 -1.62 10.10 -10.03
C ALA A 56 -0.35 10.96 -10.16
N CYS A 57 0.22 11.40 -9.04
CA CYS A 57 1.48 12.16 -9.02
C CYS A 57 2.64 11.36 -9.62
N ALA A 58 2.76 10.08 -9.31
CA ALA A 58 3.79 9.20 -9.87
C ALA A 58 3.67 9.07 -11.40
N ARG A 59 2.45 8.90 -11.93
CA ARG A 59 2.22 8.86 -13.38
C ARG A 59 2.53 10.20 -14.05
N LEU A 60 2.23 11.32 -13.40
CA LEU A 60 2.56 12.63 -13.93
C LEU A 60 4.09 12.84 -13.97
N ALA A 61 4.80 12.49 -12.90
CA ALA A 61 6.26 12.54 -12.84
C ALA A 61 6.90 11.72 -13.96
N ALA A 62 6.41 10.50 -14.21
CA ALA A 62 6.86 9.67 -15.30
C ALA A 62 6.57 10.28 -16.70
N ARG A 63 5.42 10.96 -16.87
CA ARG A 63 5.10 11.63 -18.14
C ARG A 63 6.00 12.82 -18.45
N VAL A 64 6.54 13.49 -17.44
CA VAL A 64 7.41 14.66 -17.59
C VAL A 64 8.90 14.31 -17.46
N GLY A 65 9.25 13.02 -17.39
CA GLY A 65 10.64 12.56 -17.26
C GLY A 65 11.31 12.94 -15.93
N ALA A 66 10.51 13.16 -14.88
CA ALA A 66 10.98 13.57 -13.57
C ALA A 66 10.95 12.43 -12.53
N GLU A 67 10.72 11.18 -12.96
CA GLU A 67 10.54 10.04 -12.07
C GLU A 67 11.72 9.85 -11.11
N GLN A 68 12.96 9.91 -11.59
CA GLN A 68 14.15 9.74 -10.75
C GLN A 68 14.29 10.87 -9.72
N ARG A 69 13.92 12.09 -10.08
CA ARG A 69 13.98 13.26 -9.18
C ARG A 69 12.86 13.23 -8.14
N ALA A 70 11.70 12.69 -8.51
CA ALA A 70 10.53 12.61 -7.66
C ALA A 70 10.49 11.33 -6.82
N GLU A 71 11.28 10.30 -7.14
CA GLU A 71 11.23 8.97 -6.52
C GLU A 71 11.34 9.03 -4.99
N ALA A 72 12.40 9.65 -4.47
CA ALA A 72 12.61 9.77 -3.03
C ALA A 72 11.44 10.48 -2.32
N LEU A 73 10.90 11.53 -2.95
CA LEU A 73 9.78 12.29 -2.42
C LEU A 73 8.47 11.48 -2.46
N LEU A 74 8.24 10.74 -3.55
CA LEU A 74 7.07 9.88 -3.73
C LEU A 74 7.12 8.70 -2.75
N HIS A 75 8.28 8.04 -2.56
CA HIS A 75 8.42 6.96 -1.60
C HIS A 75 8.18 7.45 -0.17
N LYS A 76 8.81 8.56 0.21
CA LYS A 76 8.60 9.21 1.51
C LYS A 76 7.13 9.59 1.73
N ALA A 77 6.48 10.20 0.74
CA ALA A 77 5.07 10.59 0.84
C ALA A 77 4.15 9.37 1.01
N PHE A 78 4.44 8.27 0.29
CA PHE A 78 3.69 7.02 0.45
C PHE A 78 3.92 6.41 1.84
N GLY A 79 5.17 6.32 2.30
CA GLY A 79 5.50 5.79 3.62
C GLY A 79 4.86 6.60 4.75
N GLN A 80 4.89 7.94 4.67
CA GLN A 80 4.19 8.82 5.62
C GLN A 80 2.68 8.60 5.63
N TRP A 81 2.06 8.40 4.47
CA TRP A 81 0.65 8.07 4.40
C TRP A 81 0.37 6.70 5.01
N ALA A 82 1.19 5.69 4.69
CA ALA A 82 1.04 4.35 5.23
C ALA A 82 1.16 4.35 6.76
N ALA A 83 2.16 5.05 7.30
CA ALA A 83 2.34 5.23 8.74
C ALA A 83 1.10 5.84 9.42
N ARG A 84 0.49 6.87 8.80
CA ARG A 84 -0.75 7.47 9.30
C ARG A 84 -1.95 6.53 9.22
N GLU A 85 -2.04 5.67 8.22
CA GLU A 85 -3.10 4.67 8.13
C GLU A 85 -2.91 3.56 9.16
N LEU A 86 -1.67 3.12 9.38
CA LEU A 86 -1.31 2.15 10.41
C LEU A 86 -1.65 2.68 11.80
N ALA A 87 -1.36 3.95 12.10
CA ALA A 87 -1.64 4.58 13.40
C ALA A 87 -3.13 4.65 13.79
N LYS A 88 -4.06 4.39 12.86
CA LYS A 88 -5.50 4.48 13.14
C LYS A 88 -6.04 3.27 13.89
N GLU A 89 -5.33 2.16 13.86
CA GLU A 89 -5.80 0.86 14.34
C GLU A 89 -4.64 0.03 14.87
N ASP A 90 -4.94 -0.92 15.76
CA ASP A 90 -3.95 -1.88 16.22
C ASP A 90 -3.80 -3.05 15.22
N TRP A 91 -2.54 -3.46 15.00
CA TRP A 91 -2.15 -4.53 14.10
C TRP A 91 -1.33 -5.58 14.83
N ASP A 92 -1.62 -6.85 14.58
CA ASP A 92 -0.79 -7.95 15.09
C ASP A 92 0.50 -8.11 14.25
N VAL A 93 0.41 -7.84 12.94
CA VAL A 93 1.52 -7.92 12.00
C VAL A 93 1.44 -6.79 10.99
N VAL A 94 2.57 -6.12 10.76
CA VAL A 94 2.76 -5.19 9.65
C VAL A 94 3.77 -5.79 8.68
N TYR A 95 3.29 -6.18 7.49
CA TYR A 95 4.12 -6.67 6.39
C TYR A 95 4.35 -5.54 5.38
N ALA A 96 5.48 -4.86 5.50
CA ALA A 96 5.81 -3.68 4.69
C ALA A 96 6.98 -3.92 3.73
N PHE A 97 6.83 -3.49 2.49
CA PHE A 97 7.88 -3.56 1.48
C PHE A 97 8.96 -2.52 1.80
N SER A 98 10.23 -2.95 1.81
CA SER A 98 11.36 -2.14 2.28
C SER A 98 11.46 -0.75 1.65
N GLY A 99 11.13 -0.62 0.37
CA GLY A 99 11.16 0.67 -0.35
C GLY A 99 10.22 1.75 0.17
N VAL A 100 9.25 1.39 1.04
CA VAL A 100 8.27 2.33 1.64
C VAL A 100 8.02 2.07 3.13
N ALA A 101 8.86 1.24 3.76
CA ALA A 101 8.64 0.78 5.13
C ALA A 101 9.20 1.74 6.20
N GLU A 102 10.13 2.63 5.85
CA GLU A 102 10.89 3.44 6.81
C GLU A 102 9.99 4.16 7.83
N GLU A 103 8.96 4.84 7.34
CA GLU A 103 8.02 5.58 8.20
C GLU A 103 7.09 4.66 8.99
N SER A 104 6.83 3.44 8.52
CA SER A 104 5.97 2.47 9.18
C SER A 104 6.59 1.88 10.45
N PHE A 105 7.92 1.98 10.62
CA PHE A 105 8.61 1.57 11.85
C PHE A 105 8.63 2.62 12.96
N ARG A 106 8.09 3.82 12.69
CA ARG A 106 8.07 4.95 13.63
C ARG A 106 6.72 5.16 14.30
N VAL A 107 5.80 4.21 14.11
CA VAL A 107 4.39 4.26 14.53
C VAL A 107 4.16 3.37 15.73
#